data_AF-A0A1Q7Z3N0-F1
#
_entry.id   AF-A0A1Q7Z3N0-F1
#
_cell.length_a   1.000
_cell.length_b   1.000
_cell.length_c   1.000
_cell.angle_alpha   90.00
_cell.angle_beta   90.00
_cell.angle_gamma   90.00
#
_symmetry.space_group_name_H-M   'P 1'
#
loop_
_entity.id
_entity.type
_entity.pdbx_description
1 polymer ?
#
loop_
_entity_poly.entity_id
_entity_poly.type
_entity_poly.pdbx_seq_one_letter_code
_entity_poly.pdbx_strand_id
1 'polypeptide(L)'
;MENETMQGQLQPLLASAELRAVADTIKDYAIFLLDSEGVVLTWNTGAQRIKGYTADDIVGHSFTRFYTDEDRAARRPQQHLMVAAREGRIEVEGWRVRKDGSRFWADVVISSIHGKGGEVQGFVKVTRDLTERRGLFITRHIVEAHGGTIAVASTVGEGSTFSIELPRHRLTPAATRDKPRRARA
;
A
#
# COMPACT_ATOMS: atom_id res chain seq x y z
N MET A 1 44.29 5.70 17.15
CA MET A 1 43.65 5.55 15.82
C MET A 1 42.33 4.83 16.05
N GLU A 2 41.28 5.57 16.39
CA GLU A 2 39.94 5.02 16.69
C GLU A 2 38.91 5.78 15.85
N ASN A 3 39.01 5.68 14.53
CA ASN A 3 38.07 6.37 13.64
C ASN A 3 37.80 5.59 12.36
N GLU A 4 37.58 4.27 12.49
CA GLU A 4 37.01 3.43 11.43
C GLU A 4 35.55 3.09 11.77
N THR A 5 34.75 4.15 11.73
CA THR A 5 33.40 4.25 11.20
C THR A 5 32.34 3.24 11.67
N MET A 6 31.59 3.70 12.67
CA MET A 6 30.24 3.30 13.10
C MET A 6 29.18 3.37 11.97
N GLN A 7 29.33 2.63 10.86
CA GLN A 7 28.37 2.71 9.76
C GLN A 7 27.12 1.86 10.05
N GLY A 8 25.98 2.53 10.18
CA GLY A 8 24.64 1.92 10.23
C GLY A 8 24.30 1.11 8.98
N GLN A 9 23.36 0.16 9.07
CA GLN A 9 23.04 -0.73 7.96
C GLN A 9 22.32 -0.03 6.79
N LEU A 10 21.69 1.13 7.01
CA LEU A 10 20.97 1.83 5.95
C LEU A 10 21.90 2.49 4.92
N GLN A 11 23.00 3.10 5.36
CA GLN A 11 23.92 3.85 4.47
C GLN A 11 24.58 2.96 3.40
N PRO A 12 25.15 1.77 3.73
CA PRO A 12 25.67 0.84 2.73
C PRO A 12 24.61 0.40 1.71
N LEU A 13 23.36 0.19 2.14
CA LEU A 13 22.27 -0.18 1.25
C LEU A 13 21.93 0.94 0.26
N LEU A 14 21.95 2.20 0.72
CA LEU A 14 21.73 3.37 -0.14
C LEU A 14 22.86 3.57 -1.16
N ALA A 15 24.11 3.33 -0.73
CA ALA A 15 25.30 3.52 -1.55
C ALA A 15 25.54 2.38 -2.57
N SER A 16 24.99 1.18 -2.35
CA SER A 16 25.24 0.03 -3.23
C SER A 16 24.54 0.18 -4.58
N ALA A 17 25.34 0.28 -5.64
CA ALA A 17 24.87 0.26 -7.02
C ALA A 17 24.37 -1.13 -7.42
N GLU A 18 24.98 -2.19 -6.89
CA GLU A 18 24.63 -3.59 -7.17
C GLU A 18 23.24 -3.92 -6.66
N LEU A 19 22.91 -3.53 -5.42
CA LEU A 19 21.58 -3.74 -4.86
C LEU A 19 20.51 -3.01 -5.66
N ARG A 20 20.80 -1.78 -6.10
CA ARG A 20 19.89 -1.01 -6.95
C ARG A 20 19.68 -1.70 -8.30
N ALA A 21 20.77 -2.14 -8.95
CA ALA A 21 20.71 -2.86 -10.21
C ALA A 21 19.89 -4.15 -10.08
N VAL A 22 20.10 -4.94 -9.03
CA VAL A 22 19.31 -6.15 -8.76
C VAL A 22 17.83 -5.80 -8.56
N ALA A 23 17.51 -4.81 -7.72
CA ALA A 23 16.12 -4.39 -7.51
C ALA A 23 15.45 -3.91 -8.80
N ASP A 24 16.17 -3.26 -9.71
CA ASP A 24 15.66 -2.81 -11.01
C ASP A 24 15.36 -3.94 -11.99
N THR A 25 16.04 -5.09 -11.86
CA THR A 25 15.69 -6.28 -12.66
C THR A 25 14.35 -6.89 -12.26
N ILE A 26 13.86 -6.62 -11.04
CA ILE A 26 12.63 -7.18 -10.48
C ILE A 26 11.45 -6.25 -10.77
N LYS A 27 10.69 -6.57 -11.82
CA LYS A 27 9.58 -5.72 -12.31
C LYS A 27 8.24 -5.97 -11.61
N ASP A 28 8.04 -7.17 -11.07
CA ASP A 28 6.77 -7.58 -10.46
C ASP A 28 6.66 -7.20 -8.96
N TYR A 29 7.71 -6.56 -8.43
CA TYR A 29 7.75 -6.10 -7.05
C TYR A 29 8.21 -4.65 -6.97
N ALA A 30 7.51 -3.88 -6.14
CA ALA A 30 7.99 -2.58 -5.69
C ALA A 30 8.91 -2.81 -4.49
N ILE A 31 10.18 -2.48 -4.63
CA ILE A 31 11.21 -2.64 -3.60
C ILE A 31 11.86 -1.29 -3.37
N PHE A 32 11.72 -0.74 -2.17
CA PHE A 32 12.27 0.57 -1.84
C PHE A 32 12.59 0.70 -0.36
N LEU A 33 13.52 1.62 -0.08
CA LEU A 33 13.92 1.98 1.27
C LEU A 33 13.10 3.17 1.77
N LEU A 34 12.85 3.16 3.08
CA LEU A 34 12.30 4.27 3.83
C LEU A 34 13.30 4.70 4.92
N ASP A 35 13.31 5.98 5.26
CA ASP A 35 13.94 6.44 6.51
C ASP A 35 13.10 6.04 7.74
N SER A 36 13.56 6.41 8.94
CA SER A 36 12.87 6.13 10.20
C SER A 36 11.48 6.75 10.30
N GLU A 37 11.21 7.81 9.55
CA GLU A 37 9.93 8.54 9.52
C GLU A 37 8.98 8.07 8.39
N GLY A 38 9.43 7.11 7.57
CA GLY A 38 8.65 6.59 6.45
C GLY A 38 8.72 7.45 5.18
N VAL A 39 9.75 8.28 5.03
CA VAL A 39 10.06 9.00 3.77
C VAL A 39 10.76 8.05 2.81
N VAL A 40 10.34 8.06 1.55
CA VAL A 40 10.91 7.20 0.50
C VAL A 40 12.33 7.67 0.15
N LEU A 41 13.30 6.76 0.21
CA LEU A 41 14.71 7.04 -0.07
C LEU A 41 15.18 6.49 -1.41
N THR A 42 14.60 5.37 -1.86
CA THR A 42 14.96 4.73 -3.13
C THR A 42 13.71 4.34 -3.90
N TRP A 43 13.86 4.06 -5.18
CA TRP A 43 12.73 3.68 -6.03
C TRP A 43 13.21 2.79 -7.17
N ASN A 44 12.78 1.53 -7.21
CA ASN A 44 13.12 0.62 -8.30
C ASN A 44 12.10 0.70 -9.45
N THR A 45 12.49 0.17 -10.60
CA THR A 45 11.67 0.10 -11.82
C THR A 45 10.33 -0.61 -11.59
N GLY A 46 10.31 -1.65 -10.75
CA GLY A 46 9.07 -2.34 -10.36
C GLY A 46 8.12 -1.45 -9.53
N ALA A 47 8.65 -0.62 -8.63
CA ALA A 47 7.84 0.35 -7.88
C ALA A 47 7.20 1.39 -8.79
N GLN A 48 7.96 1.89 -9.78
CA GLN A 48 7.42 2.81 -10.79
C GLN A 48 6.30 2.16 -11.60
N ARG A 49 6.50 0.93 -12.09
CA ARG A 49 5.47 0.20 -12.86
C ARG A 49 4.20 -0.03 -12.04
N ILE A 50 4.33 -0.48 -10.80
CA ILE A 50 3.18 -0.87 -9.96
C ILE A 50 2.43 0.36 -9.45
N LYS A 51 3.14 1.43 -9.06
CA LYS A 51 2.54 2.58 -8.36
C LYS A 51 2.33 3.80 -9.25
N GLY A 52 2.97 3.85 -10.42
CA GLY A 52 2.82 4.94 -11.39
C GLY A 52 3.59 6.22 -11.04
N TYR A 53 4.45 6.21 -10.04
CA TYR A 53 5.34 7.32 -9.69
C TYR A 53 6.72 7.12 -10.29
N THR A 54 7.33 8.16 -10.85
CA THR A 54 8.77 8.15 -11.13
C THR A 54 9.55 8.28 -9.82
N ALA A 55 10.86 8.01 -9.86
CA ALA A 55 11.73 8.25 -8.70
C ALA A 55 11.69 9.74 -8.28
N ASP A 56 11.79 10.66 -9.25
CA ASP A 56 11.76 12.11 -9.00
C ASP A 56 10.45 12.60 -8.38
N ASP A 57 9.33 11.91 -8.65
CA ASP A 57 8.02 12.27 -8.08
C ASP A 57 7.87 11.87 -6.61
N ILE A 58 8.63 10.89 -6.11
CA ILE A 58 8.27 10.16 -4.88
C ILE A 58 9.40 10.05 -3.86
N VAL A 59 10.66 10.07 -4.29
CA VAL A 59 11.79 10.14 -3.37
C VAL A 59 11.71 11.46 -2.59
N GLY A 60 11.91 11.40 -1.27
CA GLY A 60 11.72 12.54 -0.37
C GLY A 60 10.27 12.76 0.07
N HIS A 61 9.30 11.95 -0.38
CA HIS A 61 7.92 12.02 0.06
C HIS A 61 7.52 10.85 0.96
N SER A 62 6.52 11.10 1.81
CA SER A 62 5.98 10.08 2.72
C SER A 62 5.30 8.93 1.99
N PHE A 63 5.62 7.70 2.38
CA PHE A 63 5.00 6.47 1.87
C PHE A 63 3.50 6.33 2.20
N THR A 64 2.96 7.19 3.07
CA THR A 64 1.54 7.22 3.45
C THR A 64 0.63 7.50 2.25
N ARG A 65 1.15 8.15 1.20
CA ARG A 65 0.45 8.41 -0.07
C ARG A 65 0.00 7.14 -0.79
N PHE A 66 0.58 5.99 -0.48
CA PHE A 66 0.19 4.72 -1.08
C PHE A 66 -1.02 4.07 -0.40
N TYR A 67 -1.56 4.66 0.65
CA TYR A 67 -2.69 4.14 1.42
C TYR A 67 -3.98 4.87 1.05
N THR A 68 -5.12 4.21 1.29
CA THR A 68 -6.43 4.85 1.16
C THR A 68 -6.59 5.96 2.21
N ASP A 69 -7.51 6.90 1.99
CA ASP A 69 -7.80 7.94 2.98
C ASP A 69 -8.32 7.38 4.30
N GLU A 70 -9.08 6.28 4.24
CA GLU A 70 -9.53 5.55 5.43
C GLU A 70 -8.36 4.99 6.24
N ASP A 71 -7.43 4.28 5.58
CA ASP A 71 -6.24 3.73 6.24
C ASP A 71 -5.35 4.84 6.82
N ARG A 72 -5.24 5.97 6.12
CA ARG A 72 -4.52 7.15 6.60
C ARG A 72 -5.18 7.76 7.82
N ALA A 73 -6.50 7.92 7.82
CA ALA A 73 -7.28 8.40 8.96
C ALA A 73 -7.15 7.47 10.17
N ALA A 74 -7.11 6.15 9.93
CA ALA A 74 -6.88 5.14 10.96
C ALA A 74 -5.41 4.99 11.40
N ARG A 75 -4.48 5.77 10.83
CA ARG A 75 -3.03 5.71 11.08
C ARG A 75 -2.40 4.33 10.85
N ARG A 76 -2.96 3.54 9.92
CA ARG A 76 -2.41 2.22 9.53
C ARG A 76 -0.94 2.29 9.10
N PRO A 77 -0.49 3.26 8.28
CA PRO A 77 0.92 3.33 7.88
C PRO A 77 1.87 3.40 9.08
N GLN A 78 1.56 4.25 10.05
CA GLN A 78 2.38 4.46 11.24
C GLN A 78 2.35 3.22 12.16
N GLN A 79 1.18 2.59 12.30
CA GLN A 79 1.07 1.32 13.03
C GLN A 79 1.96 0.24 12.41
N HIS A 80 1.99 0.13 11.07
CA HIS A 80 2.84 -0.85 10.39
C HIS A 80 4.33 -0.59 10.63
N LEU A 81 4.78 0.67 10.57
CA LEU A 81 6.19 1.00 10.91
C LEU A 81 6.51 0.69 12.37
N MET A 82 5.60 1.01 13.29
CA MET A 82 5.78 0.73 14.71
C MET A 82 5.87 -0.77 15.02
N VAL A 83 5.04 -1.59 14.37
CA VAL A 83 5.12 -3.06 14.50
C VAL A 83 6.42 -3.57 13.89
N ALA A 84 6.79 -3.14 12.68
CA ALA A 84 8.04 -3.55 12.05
C ALA A 84 9.26 -3.15 12.90
N ALA A 85 9.24 -1.95 13.50
CA ALA A 85 10.29 -1.48 14.41
C ALA A 85 10.42 -2.35 15.67
N ARG A 86 9.30 -2.84 16.21
CA ARG A 86 9.28 -3.66 17.44
C ARG A 86 9.60 -5.13 17.17
N GLU A 87 9.05 -5.69 16.09
CA GLU A 87 9.05 -7.12 15.80
C GLU A 87 10.04 -7.51 14.70
N GLY A 88 10.72 -6.53 14.09
CA GLY A 88 11.65 -6.71 12.98
C GLY A 88 10.98 -6.70 11.61
N ARG A 89 9.71 -7.11 11.53
CA ARG A 89 8.96 -7.27 10.27
C ARG A 89 7.45 -7.23 10.52
N ILE A 90 6.70 -6.78 9.52
CA ILE A 90 5.25 -6.99 9.43
C ILE A 90 4.89 -7.41 8.00
N GLU A 91 3.87 -8.25 7.89
CA GLU A 91 3.24 -8.65 6.63
C GLU A 91 1.76 -8.30 6.68
N VAL A 92 1.27 -7.62 5.64
CA VAL A 92 -0.13 -7.19 5.55
C VAL A 92 -0.62 -7.24 4.11
N GLU A 93 -1.83 -7.76 3.92
CA GLU A 93 -2.57 -7.55 2.69
C GLU A 93 -3.50 -6.33 2.81
N GLY A 94 -3.72 -5.60 1.72
CA GLY A 94 -4.69 -4.50 1.73
C GLY A 94 -4.69 -3.63 0.49
N TRP A 95 -5.68 -2.73 0.41
CA TRP A 95 -5.79 -1.76 -0.67
C TRP A 95 -4.66 -0.73 -0.65
N ARG A 96 -4.07 -0.48 -1.82
CA ARG A 96 -3.11 0.59 -2.06
C ARG A 96 -3.56 1.47 -3.20
N VAL A 97 -3.09 2.71 -3.18
CA VAL A 97 -3.45 3.75 -4.15
C VAL A 97 -2.24 4.05 -5.04
N ARG A 98 -2.46 4.08 -6.35
CA ARG A 98 -1.47 4.49 -7.38
C ARG A 98 -1.49 6.00 -7.57
N LYS A 99 -0.53 6.54 -8.34
CA LYS A 99 -0.46 7.98 -8.68
C LYS A 99 -1.73 8.52 -9.33
N ASP A 100 -2.36 7.72 -10.19
CA ASP A 100 -3.61 8.06 -10.88
C ASP A 100 -4.87 7.95 -10.00
N GLY A 101 -4.72 7.56 -8.73
CA GLY A 101 -5.83 7.33 -7.80
C GLY A 101 -6.48 5.95 -7.90
N SER A 102 -6.12 5.13 -8.88
CA SER A 102 -6.60 3.75 -8.99
C SER A 102 -6.13 2.92 -7.79
N ARG A 103 -6.94 1.93 -7.42
CA ARG A 103 -6.65 1.03 -6.30
C ARG A 103 -6.18 -0.33 -6.78
N PHE A 104 -5.35 -0.97 -5.96
CA PHE A 104 -4.92 -2.34 -6.18
C PHE A 104 -4.78 -3.09 -4.86
N TRP A 105 -5.05 -4.39 -4.90
CA TRP A 105 -4.83 -5.24 -3.73
C TRP A 105 -3.37 -5.63 -3.67
N ALA A 106 -2.74 -5.38 -2.54
CA ALA A 106 -1.31 -5.55 -2.36
C ALA A 106 -1.03 -6.53 -1.23
N ASP A 107 -0.04 -7.38 -1.45
CA ASP A 107 0.70 -8.05 -0.38
C ASP A 107 1.95 -7.20 -0.06
N VAL A 108 2.13 -6.82 1.20
CA VAL A 108 3.13 -5.86 1.64
C VAL A 108 3.92 -6.42 2.81
N VAL A 109 5.24 -6.42 2.65
CA VAL A 109 6.19 -6.68 3.71
C VAL A 109 6.93 -5.40 4.04
N ILE A 110 7.04 -5.07 5.33
CA ILE A 110 7.92 -4.00 5.82
C ILE A 110 8.87 -4.61 6.84
N SER A 111 10.17 -4.52 6.58
CA SER A 111 11.22 -4.99 7.47
C SER A 111 12.03 -3.81 7.99
N SER A 112 12.26 -3.74 9.30
CA SER A 112 13.08 -2.70 9.91
C SER A 112 14.57 -2.94 9.65
N ILE A 113 15.30 -1.87 9.41
CA ILE A 113 16.76 -1.84 9.32
C ILE A 113 17.27 -1.24 10.62
N HIS A 114 18.08 -2.01 11.36
CA HIS A 114 18.61 -1.60 12.65
C HIS A 114 20.07 -1.17 12.54
N GLY A 115 20.45 -0.18 13.34
CA GLY A 115 21.85 0.10 13.62
C GLY A 115 22.42 -0.85 14.67
N LYS A 116 23.73 -0.73 14.95
CA LYS A 116 24.41 -1.58 15.95
C LYS A 116 23.91 -1.35 17.39
N GLY A 117 23.24 -0.24 17.68
CA GLY A 117 22.63 0.04 18.99
C GLY A 117 21.20 -0.49 19.16
N GLY A 118 20.66 -1.19 18.15
CA GLY A 118 19.28 -1.65 18.14
C GLY A 118 18.27 -0.56 17.77
N GLU A 119 18.73 0.64 17.44
CA GLU A 119 17.88 1.71 16.93
C GLU A 119 17.44 1.45 15.50
N VAL A 120 16.20 1.79 15.17
CA VAL A 120 15.68 1.68 13.81
C VAL A 120 16.18 2.86 12.98
N GLN A 121 16.97 2.57 11.95
CA GLN A 121 17.51 3.57 11.03
C GLN A 121 16.59 3.81 9.82
N GLY A 122 15.75 2.83 9.49
CA GLY A 122 14.83 2.90 8.37
C GLY A 122 14.15 1.56 8.13
N PHE A 123 13.56 1.41 6.95
CA PHE A 123 12.82 0.21 6.60
C PHE A 123 13.04 -0.19 5.14
N VAL A 124 12.99 -1.49 4.86
CA VAL A 124 12.77 -2.00 3.51
C VAL A 124 11.27 -2.25 3.35
N LYS A 125 10.67 -1.71 2.30
CA LYS A 125 9.30 -2.02 1.92
C LYS A 125 9.31 -2.81 0.62
N VAL A 126 8.66 -3.96 0.65
CA VAL A 126 8.39 -4.81 -0.52
C VAL A 126 6.88 -4.84 -0.73
N THR A 127 6.43 -4.62 -1.95
CA THR A 127 5.01 -4.67 -2.30
C THR A 127 4.81 -5.44 -3.59
N ARG A 128 3.93 -6.43 -3.56
CA ARG A 128 3.47 -7.17 -4.72
C ARG A 128 2.04 -6.77 -5.06
N ASP A 129 1.80 -6.47 -6.32
CA ASP A 129 0.42 -6.30 -6.82
C ASP A 129 -0.21 -7.68 -7.03
N LEU A 130 -1.35 -7.92 -6.39
CA LEU A 130 -2.10 -9.17 -6.51
C LEU A 130 -3.25 -9.09 -7.51
N THR A 131 -3.49 -7.93 -8.12
CA THR A 131 -4.66 -7.69 -8.99
C THR A 131 -4.64 -8.60 -10.23
N GLU A 132 -3.48 -8.79 -10.85
CA GLU A 132 -3.35 -9.66 -12.04
C GLU A 132 -3.56 -11.15 -11.73
N ARG A 133 -3.20 -11.62 -10.53
CA ARG A 133 -3.29 -13.05 -10.16
C ARG A 133 -4.59 -13.44 -9.46
N ARG A 134 -5.35 -12.46 -8.97
CA ARG A 134 -6.56 -12.67 -8.16
C ARG A 134 -7.77 -11.88 -8.67
N GLY A 135 -7.80 -11.38 -9.90
CA GLY A 135 -8.92 -10.58 -10.43
C GLY A 135 -10.29 -11.13 -10.02
N LEU A 136 -10.55 -12.41 -10.27
CA LEU A 136 -11.80 -13.06 -9.87
C LEU A 136 -11.98 -13.23 -8.35
N PHE A 137 -10.92 -13.54 -7.60
CA PHE A 137 -10.96 -13.69 -6.14
C PHE A 137 -11.24 -12.35 -5.45
N ILE A 138 -10.62 -11.27 -5.91
CA ILE A 138 -10.81 -9.91 -5.41
C ILE A 138 -12.20 -9.41 -5.79
N THR A 139 -12.63 -9.59 -7.05
CA THR A 139 -14.00 -9.28 -7.47
C THR A 139 -15.01 -9.98 -6.57
N ARG A 140 -14.82 -11.28 -6.30
CA ARG A 140 -15.67 -12.03 -5.38
C ARG A 140 -15.68 -11.42 -3.97
N HIS A 141 -14.52 -11.13 -3.39
CA HIS A 141 -14.42 -10.52 -2.06
C HIS A 141 -15.11 -9.16 -1.97
N ILE A 142 -14.93 -8.30 -2.98
CA ILE A 142 -15.60 -6.99 -3.03
C ILE A 142 -17.11 -7.17 -3.09
N VAL A 143 -17.58 -8.05 -3.97
CA VAL A 143 -19.00 -8.31 -4.17
C VAL A 143 -19.64 -8.84 -2.88
N GLU A 144 -19.01 -9.83 -2.23
CA GLU A 144 -19.47 -10.39 -0.95
C GLU A 144 -19.47 -9.33 0.17
N ALA A 145 -18.43 -8.50 0.27
CA ALA A 145 -18.35 -7.42 1.27
C ALA A 145 -19.44 -6.35 1.11
N HIS A 146 -19.97 -6.17 -0.09
CA HIS A 146 -21.09 -5.26 -0.38
C HIS A 146 -22.45 -5.98 -0.38
N GLY A 147 -22.50 -7.24 0.07
CA GLY A 147 -23.72 -8.06 0.10
C GLY A 147 -24.23 -8.49 -1.27
N GLY A 148 -23.39 -8.40 -2.30
CA GLY A 148 -23.69 -8.83 -3.67
C GLY A 148 -23.34 -10.29 -3.93
N THR A 149 -23.61 -10.74 -5.16
CA THR A 149 -23.33 -12.10 -5.63
C THR A 149 -22.54 -12.09 -6.93
N ILE A 150 -21.73 -13.13 -7.14
CA ILE A 150 -21.02 -13.39 -8.39
C ILE A 150 -21.40 -14.76 -8.94
N ALA A 151 -21.74 -14.81 -10.23
CA ALA A 151 -22.09 -16.03 -10.94
C ALA A 151 -21.15 -16.25 -12.14
N VAL A 152 -20.96 -17.50 -12.54
CA VAL A 152 -20.17 -17.88 -13.71
C VAL A 152 -20.99 -18.77 -14.64
N ALA A 153 -20.99 -18.45 -15.92
CA ALA A 153 -21.52 -19.30 -16.98
C ALA A 153 -20.41 -19.59 -17.99
N SER A 154 -20.22 -20.87 -18.33
CA SER A 154 -19.16 -21.29 -19.25
C SER A 154 -19.71 -22.24 -20.32
N THR A 155 -19.38 -21.95 -21.57
CA THR A 155 -19.66 -22.82 -22.71
C THR A 155 -18.33 -23.28 -23.30
N VAL A 156 -18.17 -24.60 -23.49
CA VAL A 156 -16.94 -25.18 -24.07
C VAL A 156 -16.71 -24.59 -25.46
N GLY A 157 -15.57 -23.95 -25.66
CA GLY A 157 -15.21 -23.29 -26.93
C GLY A 157 -15.62 -21.82 -27.05
N GLU A 158 -16.48 -21.30 -26.17
CA GLU A 158 -16.93 -19.89 -26.20
C GLU A 158 -16.41 -19.06 -25.00
N GLY A 159 -15.81 -19.71 -24.01
CA GLY A 159 -15.21 -19.06 -22.85
C GLY A 159 -16.16 -18.98 -21.65
N SER A 160 -15.85 -18.07 -20.72
CA SER A 160 -16.57 -17.90 -19.45
C SER A 160 -17.05 -16.46 -19.29
N THR A 161 -18.33 -16.30 -18.93
CA THR A 161 -18.94 -15.02 -18.56
C THR A 161 -19.13 -14.97 -17.04
N PHE A 162 -18.63 -13.91 -16.42
CA PHE A 162 -18.82 -13.63 -15.00
C PHE A 162 -19.83 -12.49 -14.82
N SER A 163 -20.90 -12.74 -14.09
CA SER A 163 -21.96 -11.76 -13.80
C SER A 163 -21.90 -11.35 -12.33
N ILE A 164 -22.03 -10.05 -12.07
CA ILE A 164 -21.99 -9.48 -10.73
C ILE A 164 -23.30 -8.75 -10.45
N GLU A 165 -23.95 -9.06 -9.32
CA GLU A 165 -25.09 -8.33 -8.81
C GLU A 165 -24.74 -7.65 -7.49
N LEU A 166 -24.99 -6.34 -7.39
CA LEU A 166 -24.77 -5.56 -6.17
C LEU A 166 -26.12 -5.05 -5.63
N PRO A 167 -26.37 -5.11 -4.31
CA PRO A 167 -27.58 -4.54 -3.71
C PRO A 167 -27.59 -3.02 -3.90
N ARG A 168 -28.71 -2.47 -4.36
CA ARG A 168 -28.90 -1.01 -4.39
C ARG A 168 -29.19 -0.53 -2.97
N HIS A 169 -28.22 0.08 -2.31
CA HIS A 169 -28.52 0.85 -1.10
C HIS A 169 -29.25 2.13 -1.51
N ARG A 170 -30.47 2.36 -0.98
CA ARG A 170 -31.09 3.69 -1.09
C ARG A 170 -30.24 4.64 -0.26
N LEU A 171 -29.62 5.63 -0.91
CA LEU A 171 -29.21 6.84 -0.20
C LEU A 171 -30.49 7.48 0.34
N THR A 172 -30.76 7.33 1.63
CA THR A 172 -31.83 8.07 2.29
C THR A 172 -31.46 9.56 2.20
N PRO A 173 -32.25 10.43 1.55
CA PRO A 173 -31.96 11.86 1.56
C PRO A 173 -31.95 12.33 3.01
N ALA A 174 -30.88 13.00 3.42
CA ALA A 174 -30.77 13.58 4.75
C ALA A 174 -32.00 14.46 5.01
N ALA A 175 -32.78 14.10 6.03
CA ALA A 175 -33.94 14.86 6.46
C ALA A 175 -33.51 16.32 6.74
N THR A 176 -34.08 17.24 5.98
CA THR A 176 -33.96 18.68 6.15
C THR A 176 -34.29 19.01 7.61
N ARG A 177 -33.30 19.44 8.40
CA ARG A 177 -33.53 19.95 9.76
C ARG A 177 -34.39 21.20 9.66
N ASP A 178 -35.66 21.03 10.01
CA ASP A 178 -36.58 22.14 10.24
C ASP A 178 -36.11 22.92 11.48
N LYS A 179 -35.90 24.23 11.33
CA LYS A 179 -35.49 25.11 12.43
C LYS A 179 -36.72 25.40 13.29
N PRO A 180 -36.65 25.35 14.64
CA PRO A 180 -37.80 25.67 15.46
C PRO A 180 -38.13 27.17 15.35
N ARG A 181 -39.34 27.47 14.91
CA ARG A 181 -39.96 28.80 15.02
C ARG A 181 -40.03 29.19 16.50
N ARG A 182 -39.31 30.25 16.89
CA ARG A 182 -39.49 30.93 18.18
C ARG A 182 -40.89 31.54 18.21
N ALA A 183 -41.74 31.09 19.13
CA ALA A 183 -42.94 31.81 19.52
C ALA A 183 -42.60 32.79 20.65
N ARG A 184 -43.01 34.05 20.48
CA ARG A 184 -43.04 35.08 21.50
C ARG A 184 -44.27 34.87 22.40
N ALA A 185 -44.08 34.90 23.71
CA ALA A 185 -44.96 35.52 24.71
C ALA A 185 -44.23 35.50 26.05
#